data_AF-A0A7W0Q4B7-F1
#
_entry.id   AF-A0A7W0Q4B7-F1
#
_cell.length_a   1.000
_cell.length_b   1.000
_cell.length_c   1.000
_cell.angle_alpha   90.00
_cell.angle_beta   90.00
_cell.angle_gamma   90.00
#
_symmetry.space_group_name_H-M   'P 1'
#
loop_
_entity.id
_entity.type
_entity.pdbx_description
1 polymer ?
#
loop_
_entity_poly.entity_id
_entity_poly.type
_entity_poly.pdbx_seq_one_letter_code
_entity_poly.pdbx_strand_id
1 'polypeptide(L)'
;MTERMSERNQSKTAIQIAGMVIIFCALANVAFYFLSDLYFDDRARRYGPGVLIAIPGVRVAFGVFTGAIGLMSILAALAPRWVGHGIPTATGLTALVAAYGAWTTIGNGTLTVVLVLVGILLPALAWLSLHKSRAAWSMLLSMCAVLGLMLMFGAPKVRSLVGIGLWTALILPGLLAVAAIALAMVHRDYTEA
;
A
#
# COMPACT_ATOMS: atom_id res chain seq x y z
N MET A 1 -11.60 28.25 22.37
CA MET A 1 -10.33 27.72 22.95
C MET A 1 -10.24 26.19 22.85
N THR A 2 -11.36 25.48 23.01
CA THR A 2 -11.50 24.01 22.84
C THR A 2 -11.11 23.49 21.45
N GLU A 3 -11.47 24.19 20.38
CA GLU A 3 -11.21 23.78 18.99
C GLU A 3 -9.70 23.66 18.67
N ARG A 4 -8.92 24.68 19.03
CA ARG A 4 -7.44 24.67 18.88
C ARG A 4 -6.74 23.58 19.68
N MET A 5 -7.33 23.12 20.80
CA MET A 5 -6.78 21.98 21.56
C MET A 5 -7.04 20.65 20.85
N SER A 6 -8.18 20.48 20.20
CA SER A 6 -8.53 19.28 19.45
C SER A 6 -7.62 19.06 18.23
N GLU A 7 -7.37 20.11 17.44
CA GLU A 7 -6.49 20.06 16.28
C GLU A 7 -5.06 19.67 16.66
N ARG A 8 -4.53 20.27 17.73
CA ARG A 8 -3.17 20.00 18.21
C ARG A 8 -3.01 18.55 18.66
N ASN A 9 -4.03 17.96 19.28
CA ASN A 9 -3.99 16.56 19.67
C ASN A 9 -4.03 15.61 18.47
N GLN A 10 -4.84 15.92 17.46
CA GLN A 10 -4.93 15.11 16.24
C GLN A 10 -3.62 15.11 15.44
N SER A 11 -2.97 16.26 15.30
CA SER A 11 -1.65 16.37 14.68
C SER A 11 -0.58 15.56 15.43
N LYS A 12 -0.60 15.59 16.77
CA LYS A 12 0.32 14.78 17.58
C LYS A 12 0.11 13.27 17.34
N THR A 13 -1.14 12.81 17.32
CA THR A 13 -1.44 11.39 17.05
C THR A 13 -0.99 10.97 15.65
N ALA A 14 -1.23 11.81 14.64
CA ALA A 14 -0.79 11.57 13.26
C ALA A 14 0.73 11.37 13.16
N ILE A 15 1.49 12.29 13.77
CA ILE A 15 2.95 12.26 13.78
C ILE A 15 3.46 11.04 14.59
N GLN A 16 2.80 10.70 15.70
CA GLN A 16 3.13 9.52 16.48
C GLN A 16 2.94 8.22 15.68
N ILE A 17 1.81 8.07 14.98
CA ILE A 17 1.55 6.91 14.12
C ILE A 17 2.60 6.83 13.01
N ALA A 18 2.87 7.94 12.30
CA ALA A 18 3.90 7.96 11.26
C ALA A 18 5.28 7.59 11.82
N GLY A 19 5.65 8.14 12.98
CA GLY A 19 6.90 7.79 13.69
C GLY A 19 6.99 6.30 14.02
N MET A 20 5.92 5.71 14.55
CA MET A 20 5.85 4.27 14.83
C MET A 20 6.02 3.42 13.56
N VAL A 21 5.37 3.81 12.45
CA VAL A 21 5.50 3.10 11.17
C VAL A 21 6.93 3.18 10.64
N ILE A 22 7.59 4.34 10.71
CA ILE A 22 8.98 4.51 10.28
C ILE A 22 9.91 3.64 11.13
N ILE A 23 9.75 3.68 12.46
CA ILE A 23 10.55 2.85 13.38
C ILE A 23 10.35 1.37 13.05
N PHE A 24 9.11 0.93 12.86
CA PHE A 24 8.81 -0.44 12.47
C PHE A 24 9.45 -0.81 11.12
N CYS A 25 9.35 0.05 10.11
CA CYS A 25 10.00 -0.17 8.81
C CYS A 25 11.52 -0.28 8.94
N ALA A 26 12.15 0.56 9.76
CA ALA A 26 13.58 0.50 10.01
C ALA A 26 13.97 -0.81 10.71
N LEU A 27 13.25 -1.20 11.77
CA LEU A 27 13.47 -2.47 12.47
C LEU A 27 13.26 -3.67 11.55
N ALA A 28 12.23 -3.63 10.71
CA ALA A 28 11.96 -4.67 9.73
C ALA A 28 13.08 -4.77 8.69
N ASN A 29 13.70 -3.67 8.24
CA ASN A 29 14.87 -3.69 7.35
C ASN A 29 16.07 -4.34 7.99
N VAL A 30 16.37 -3.97 9.24
CA VAL A 30 17.49 -4.54 9.97
C VAL A 30 17.27 -6.05 10.18
N ALA A 31 16.10 -6.45 10.66
CA ALA A 31 15.74 -7.85 10.84
C ALA A 31 15.79 -8.63 9.52
N PHE A 32 15.24 -8.05 8.44
CA PHE A 32 15.24 -8.66 7.12
C PHE A 32 16.65 -8.83 6.57
N TYR A 33 17.54 -7.85 6.76
CA TYR A 33 18.94 -7.95 6.36
C TYR A 33 19.57 -9.21 6.96
N PHE A 34 19.50 -9.40 8.28
CA PHE A 34 20.06 -10.58 8.95
C PHE A 34 19.37 -11.89 8.56
N LEU A 35 18.03 -11.92 8.54
CA LEU A 35 17.27 -13.12 8.19
C LEU A 35 17.50 -13.55 6.73
N SER A 36 17.71 -12.59 5.83
CA SER A 36 18.02 -12.88 4.43
C SER A 36 19.37 -13.58 4.28
N ASP A 37 20.42 -13.17 5.01
CA ASP A 37 21.71 -13.89 4.97
C ASP A 37 21.55 -15.34 5.44
N LEU A 38 20.93 -15.55 6.60
CA LEU A 38 20.71 -16.90 7.13
C LEU A 38 19.91 -17.80 6.16
N TYR A 39 18.88 -17.24 5.54
CA TYR A 39 18.06 -17.96 4.57
C TYR A 39 18.84 -18.33 3.31
N PHE A 40 19.60 -17.38 2.74
CA PHE A 40 20.33 -17.61 1.50
C PHE A 40 21.58 -18.46 1.70
N ASP A 41 22.21 -18.43 2.88
CA ASP A 41 23.28 -19.36 3.25
C ASP A 41 22.79 -20.80 3.31
N ASP A 42 21.63 -21.08 3.93
CA ASP A 42 21.01 -22.41 3.91
C ASP A 42 20.69 -22.86 2.47
N ARG A 43 20.16 -21.97 1.65
CA ARG A 43 19.86 -22.28 0.24
C ARG A 43 21.13 -22.52 -0.57
N ALA A 44 22.19 -21.76 -0.36
CA ALA A 44 23.46 -21.94 -1.06
C ALA A 44 24.08 -23.29 -0.74
N ARG A 45 23.95 -23.78 0.50
CA ARG A 45 24.39 -25.14 0.89
C ARG A 45 23.61 -26.25 0.17
N ARG A 46 22.33 -26.03 -0.16
CA ARG A 46 21.46 -27.04 -0.79
C ARG A 46 21.46 -27.01 -2.32
N TYR A 47 21.55 -25.81 -2.90
CA TYR A 47 21.33 -25.58 -4.34
C TYR A 47 22.55 -24.96 -5.04
N GLY A 48 23.64 -24.74 -4.31
CA GLY A 48 24.88 -24.16 -4.82
C GLY A 48 24.98 -22.64 -4.65
N PRO A 49 26.19 -22.07 -4.81
CA PRO A 49 26.47 -20.65 -4.52
C PRO A 49 25.77 -19.67 -5.48
N GLY A 50 25.29 -20.13 -6.64
CA GLY A 50 24.59 -19.29 -7.61
C GLY A 50 23.34 -18.61 -7.05
N VAL A 51 22.73 -19.14 -5.98
CA VAL A 51 21.58 -18.52 -5.31
C VAL A 51 21.96 -17.22 -4.58
N LEU A 52 23.22 -17.05 -4.15
CA LEU A 52 23.70 -15.86 -3.45
C LEU A 52 23.66 -14.60 -4.33
N ILE A 53 23.68 -14.77 -5.66
CA ILE A 53 23.60 -13.67 -6.64
C ILE A 53 22.27 -12.91 -6.50
N ALA A 54 21.21 -13.57 -6.01
CA ALA A 54 19.90 -12.95 -5.84
C ALA A 54 19.75 -12.09 -4.57
N ILE A 55 20.66 -12.20 -3.59
CA ILE A 55 20.55 -11.52 -2.29
C ILE A 55 20.43 -10.00 -2.42
N PRO A 56 21.32 -9.30 -3.17
CA PRO A 56 21.28 -7.85 -3.24
C PRO A 56 19.96 -7.33 -3.82
N GLY A 57 19.45 -7.97 -4.87
CA GLY A 57 18.19 -7.58 -5.51
C GLY A 57 17.00 -7.70 -4.55
N VAL A 58 16.95 -8.77 -3.76
CA VAL A 58 15.87 -8.97 -2.77
C VAL A 58 15.94 -7.91 -1.65
N ARG A 59 17.14 -7.58 -1.17
CA ARG A 59 17.33 -6.54 -0.14
C ARG A 59 16.95 -5.16 -0.64
N VAL A 60 17.36 -4.80 -1.86
CA VAL A 60 16.97 -3.52 -2.48
C VAL A 60 15.45 -3.45 -2.62
N ALA A 61 14.80 -4.52 -3.10
CA ALA A 61 13.33 -4.54 -3.23
C ALA A 61 12.62 -4.36 -1.87
N PHE A 62 13.13 -4.97 -0.80
CA PHE A 62 12.59 -4.78 0.55
C PHE A 62 12.79 -3.36 1.08
N GLY A 63 13.98 -2.80 0.87
CA GLY A 63 14.31 -1.43 1.24
C GLY A 63 13.44 -0.40 0.51
N VAL A 64 13.20 -0.59 -0.80
CA VAL A 64 12.29 0.25 -1.58
C VAL A 64 10.86 0.14 -1.06
N PHE A 65 10.38 -1.08 -0.77
CA PHE A 65 9.05 -1.29 -0.22
C PHE A 65 8.85 -0.54 1.10
N THR A 66 9.66 -0.86 2.10
CA THR A 66 9.58 -0.26 3.43
C THR A 66 9.86 1.25 3.41
N GLY A 67 10.77 1.72 2.57
CA GLY A 67 11.04 3.14 2.36
C GLY A 67 9.83 3.87 1.77
N ALA A 68 9.15 3.28 0.79
CA ALA A 68 7.91 3.83 0.24
C ALA A 68 6.80 3.90 1.31
N ILE A 69 6.62 2.86 2.12
CA ILE A 69 5.65 2.86 3.22
C ILE A 69 5.99 3.95 4.26
N GLY A 70 7.27 4.07 4.64
CA GLY A 70 7.72 5.10 5.57
C GLY A 70 7.46 6.51 5.05
N LEU A 71 7.85 6.79 3.79
CA LEU A 71 7.61 8.08 3.15
C LEU A 71 6.12 8.41 3.05
N MET A 72 5.30 7.46 2.59
CA MET A 72 3.86 7.67 2.47
C MET A 72 3.18 7.85 3.82
N SER A 73 3.71 7.26 4.89
CA SER A 73 3.22 7.49 6.26
C SER A 73 3.52 8.91 6.76
N ILE A 74 4.69 9.46 6.42
CA ILE A 74 5.02 10.88 6.67
C ILE A 74 4.05 11.78 5.89
N LEU A 75 3.89 11.53 4.59
CA LEU A 75 2.99 12.30 3.75
C LEU A 75 1.54 12.20 4.25
N ALA A 76 1.11 11.03 4.73
CA ALA A 76 -0.20 10.84 5.34
C ALA A 76 -0.36 11.67 6.62
N ALA A 77 0.69 11.84 7.42
CA ALA A 77 0.62 12.70 8.60
C ALA A 77 0.57 14.19 8.23
N LEU A 78 1.26 14.62 7.16
CA LEU A 78 1.30 16.02 6.73
C LEU A 78 0.07 16.44 5.92
N ALA A 79 -0.46 15.54 5.11
CA ALA A 79 -1.54 15.80 4.15
C ALA A 79 -2.50 14.61 4.04
N PRO A 80 -3.18 14.22 5.15
CA PRO A 80 -3.97 12.98 5.21
C PRO A 80 -5.08 12.96 4.16
N ARG A 81 -5.70 14.11 3.87
CA ARG A 81 -6.72 14.24 2.82
C ARG A 81 -6.15 13.92 1.45
N TRP A 82 -5.01 14.49 1.07
CA TRP A 82 -4.45 14.25 -0.27
C TRP A 82 -3.91 12.84 -0.42
N VAL A 83 -3.25 12.29 0.61
CA VAL A 83 -2.71 10.93 0.57
C VAL A 83 -3.81 9.87 0.60
N GLY A 84 -4.81 10.04 1.48
CA GLY A 84 -5.93 9.11 1.61
C GLY A 84 -6.77 8.98 0.34
N HIS A 85 -6.87 10.04 -0.48
CA HIS A 85 -7.59 10.01 -1.75
C HIS A 85 -6.67 9.75 -2.95
N GLY A 86 -5.42 10.21 -2.87
CA GLY A 86 -4.43 10.09 -3.94
C GLY A 86 -3.97 8.65 -4.16
N ILE A 87 -3.67 7.89 -3.10
CA ILE A 87 -3.22 6.49 -3.23
C ILE A 87 -4.30 5.62 -3.90
N PRO A 88 -5.57 5.64 -3.47
CA PRO A 88 -6.61 4.83 -4.12
C PRO A 88 -6.89 5.29 -5.56
N THR A 89 -6.82 6.59 -5.83
CA THR A 89 -6.94 7.12 -7.20
C THR A 89 -5.84 6.57 -8.10
N ALA A 90 -4.58 6.69 -7.68
CA ALA A 90 -3.43 6.16 -8.42
C ALA A 90 -3.55 4.64 -8.60
N THR A 91 -3.96 3.93 -7.54
CA THR A 91 -4.21 2.47 -7.60
C THR A 91 -5.26 2.14 -8.65
N GLY A 92 -6.38 2.86 -8.68
CA GLY A 92 -7.42 2.69 -9.69
C GLY A 92 -6.89 2.93 -11.10
N LEU A 93 -6.15 4.01 -11.34
CA LEU A 93 -5.56 4.28 -12.65
C LEU A 93 -4.59 3.18 -13.09
N THR A 94 -3.75 2.66 -12.20
CA THR A 94 -2.87 1.52 -12.51
C THR A 94 -3.67 0.24 -12.80
N ALA A 95 -4.83 0.05 -12.15
CA ALA A 95 -5.71 -1.09 -12.44
C ALA A 95 -6.28 -1.01 -13.86
N LEU A 96 -6.58 0.17 -14.40
CA LEU A 96 -7.01 0.32 -15.79
C LEU A 96 -5.91 -0.09 -16.78
N VAL A 97 -4.66 0.29 -16.52
CA VAL A 97 -3.50 -0.14 -17.33
C VAL A 97 -3.32 -1.66 -17.24
N ALA A 98 -3.45 -2.22 -16.04
CA ALA A 98 -3.39 -3.66 -15.83
C ALA A 98 -4.55 -4.41 -16.51
N ALA A 99 -5.74 -3.82 -16.57
CA ALA A 99 -6.89 -4.40 -17.27
C ALA A 99 -6.62 -4.52 -18.77
N TYR A 100 -6.02 -3.49 -19.38
CA TYR A 100 -5.60 -3.53 -20.77
C TYR A 100 -4.56 -4.65 -21.02
N GLY A 101 -3.59 -4.79 -20.12
CA GLY A 101 -2.63 -5.90 -20.15
C GLY A 101 -3.31 -7.27 -20.03
N ALA A 102 -4.23 -7.43 -19.07
CA ALA A 102 -4.96 -8.68 -18.85
C ALA A 102 -5.82 -9.07 -20.06
N TRP A 103 -6.46 -8.09 -20.71
CA TRP A 103 -7.24 -8.28 -21.93
C TRP A 103 -6.38 -8.77 -23.10
N THR A 104 -5.24 -8.11 -23.32
CA THR A 104 -4.40 -8.34 -24.51
C THR A 104 -3.46 -9.54 -24.40
N THR A 105 -3.01 -9.90 -23.20
CA THR A 105 -1.98 -10.93 -23.00
C THR A 105 -2.48 -12.22 -22.38
N ILE A 106 -3.45 -12.15 -21.46
CA ILE A 106 -3.89 -13.31 -20.67
C ILE A 106 -5.24 -13.85 -21.19
N GLY A 107 -6.07 -13.00 -21.79
CA GLY A 107 -7.42 -13.38 -22.25
C GLY A 107 -8.39 -13.72 -21.11
N ASN A 108 -8.07 -13.35 -19.87
CA ASN A 108 -8.91 -13.62 -18.70
C ASN A 108 -9.96 -12.51 -18.53
N GLY A 109 -11.13 -12.70 -19.12
CA GLY A 109 -12.22 -11.72 -19.10
C GLY A 109 -12.66 -11.31 -17.68
N THR A 110 -12.68 -12.24 -16.72
CA THR A 110 -13.06 -11.94 -15.33
C THR A 110 -12.07 -10.99 -14.66
N LEU A 111 -10.76 -11.24 -14.80
CA LEU A 111 -9.73 -10.36 -14.26
C LEU A 111 -9.79 -8.97 -14.90
N THR A 112 -9.96 -8.90 -16.22
CA THR A 112 -10.11 -7.63 -16.93
C THR A 112 -11.30 -6.83 -16.39
N VAL A 113 -12.47 -7.45 -16.25
CA VAL A 113 -13.67 -6.77 -15.73
C VAL A 113 -13.45 -6.27 -14.30
N VAL A 114 -12.87 -7.09 -13.42
CA VAL A 114 -12.57 -6.68 -12.04
C VAL A 114 -11.61 -5.49 -12.02
N LEU A 115 -10.55 -5.51 -12.83
CA LEU A 115 -9.57 -4.43 -12.90
C LEU A 115 -10.17 -3.14 -13.49
N VAL A 116 -11.07 -3.24 -14.48
CA VAL A 116 -11.84 -2.08 -14.99
C VAL A 116 -12.74 -1.51 -13.90
N LEU A 117 -13.48 -2.36 -13.18
CA LEU A 117 -14.38 -1.92 -12.12
C LEU A 117 -13.60 -1.22 -10.99
N VAL A 118 -12.53 -1.82 -10.49
CA VAL A 118 -11.66 -1.20 -9.48
C VAL A 118 -11.07 0.10 -10.02
N GLY A 119 -10.66 0.10 -11.29
CA GLY A 119 -10.01 1.23 -11.93
C GLY A 119 -10.91 2.45 -12.13
N ILE A 120 -12.23 2.25 -12.29
CA ILE A 120 -13.22 3.32 -12.35
C ILE A 120 -13.71 3.69 -10.95
N LEU A 121 -13.98 2.69 -10.11
CA LEU A 121 -14.63 2.87 -8.82
C LEU A 121 -13.76 3.63 -7.82
N LEU A 122 -12.46 3.30 -7.70
CA LEU A 122 -11.60 3.97 -6.72
C LEU A 122 -11.43 5.47 -7.00
N PRO A 123 -11.13 5.92 -8.24
CA PRO A 123 -11.08 7.35 -8.56
C PRO A 123 -12.43 8.05 -8.38
N ALA A 124 -13.55 7.41 -8.79
CA ALA A 124 -14.87 7.98 -8.63
C ALA A 124 -15.24 8.17 -7.15
N LEU A 125 -15.00 7.17 -6.31
CA LEU A 125 -15.21 7.26 -4.86
C LEU A 125 -14.29 8.29 -4.21
N ALA A 126 -13.02 8.37 -4.64
CA ALA A 126 -12.10 9.39 -4.16
C ALA A 126 -12.58 10.81 -4.51
N TRP A 127 -13.06 11.01 -5.74
CA TRP A 127 -13.65 12.28 -6.16
C TRP A 127 -14.89 12.66 -5.34
N LEU A 128 -15.84 11.73 -5.19
CA LEU A 128 -17.05 11.95 -4.41
C LEU A 128 -16.76 12.18 -2.92
N SER A 129 -15.79 11.47 -2.37
CA SER A 129 -15.31 11.64 -1.00
C SER A 129 -14.69 13.05 -0.83
N LEU A 130 -13.91 13.55 -1.80
CA LEU A 130 -13.41 14.93 -1.76
C LEU A 130 -14.52 16.00 -1.73
N HIS A 131 -15.70 15.69 -2.27
CA HIS A 131 -16.91 16.51 -2.20
C HIS A 131 -17.75 16.25 -0.93
N LYS A 132 -17.11 15.74 0.13
CA LYS A 132 -17.70 15.49 1.46
C LYS A 132 -18.80 14.42 1.51
N SER A 133 -18.90 13.53 0.52
CA SER A 133 -19.84 12.41 0.59
C SER A 133 -19.38 11.36 1.62
N ARG A 134 -20.05 11.29 2.77
CA ARG A 134 -19.75 10.33 3.85
C ARG A 134 -19.85 8.87 3.41
N ALA A 135 -20.85 8.56 2.58
CA ALA A 135 -21.03 7.21 2.04
C ALA A 135 -19.84 6.82 1.14
N ALA A 136 -19.41 7.73 0.27
CA ALA A 136 -18.26 7.49 -0.61
C ALA A 136 -16.97 7.32 0.19
N TRP A 137 -16.76 8.13 1.24
CA TRP A 137 -15.62 7.99 2.15
C TRP A 137 -15.59 6.62 2.83
N SER A 138 -16.71 6.17 3.42
CA SER A 138 -16.75 4.88 4.11
C SER A 138 -16.54 3.70 3.15
N MET A 139 -17.06 3.80 1.92
CA MET A 139 -16.87 2.79 0.89
C MET A 139 -15.43 2.77 0.39
N LEU A 140 -14.81 3.94 0.21
CA LEU A 140 -13.41 4.04 -0.19
C LEU A 140 -12.48 3.45 0.86
N LEU A 141 -12.72 3.77 2.14
CA LEU A 141 -11.98 3.23 3.27
C LEU A 141 -12.10 1.69 3.32
N SER A 142 -13.31 1.14 3.22
CA SER A 142 -13.53 -0.31 3.26
C SER A 142 -12.89 -1.00 2.06
N MET A 143 -13.00 -0.43 0.85
CA MET A 143 -12.33 -0.94 -0.35
C MET A 143 -10.81 -0.97 -0.19
N CYS A 144 -10.20 0.10 0.35
CA CYS A 144 -8.75 0.12 0.58
C CYS A 144 -8.31 -0.98 1.56
N ALA A 145 -9.06 -1.17 2.64
CA ALA A 145 -8.77 -2.21 3.62
C ALA A 145 -8.92 -3.62 3.01
N VAL A 146 -10.04 -3.89 2.32
CA VAL A 146 -10.31 -5.21 1.71
C VAL A 146 -9.31 -5.50 0.60
N LEU A 147 -9.07 -4.57 -0.33
CA LEU A 147 -8.10 -4.74 -1.41
C LEU A 147 -6.68 -4.88 -0.87
N GLY A 148 -6.31 -4.10 0.14
CA GLY A 148 -5.01 -4.23 0.82
C GLY A 148 -4.81 -5.64 1.39
N LEU A 149 -5.81 -6.18 2.09
CA LEU A 149 -5.76 -7.55 2.62
C LEU A 149 -5.73 -8.60 1.51
N MET A 150 -6.63 -8.51 0.53
CA MET A 150 -6.70 -9.47 -0.58
C MET A 150 -5.40 -9.50 -1.39
N LEU A 151 -4.80 -8.33 -1.68
CA LEU A 151 -3.54 -8.23 -2.41
C LEU A 151 -2.35 -8.71 -1.57
N MET A 152 -2.38 -8.52 -0.24
CA MET A 152 -1.37 -9.08 0.65
C MET A 152 -1.34 -10.61 0.57
N PHE A 153 -2.50 -11.26 0.61
CA PHE A 153 -2.60 -12.72 0.46
C PHE A 153 -2.37 -13.20 -0.98
N GLY A 154 -2.71 -12.37 -1.97
CA GLY A 154 -2.48 -12.64 -3.39
C GLY A 154 -1.03 -12.43 -3.85
N ALA A 155 -0.21 -11.69 -3.08
CA ALA A 155 1.15 -11.31 -3.45
C ALA A 155 2.04 -12.48 -3.88
N PRO A 156 2.03 -13.67 -3.20
CA PRO A 156 2.82 -14.82 -3.66
C PRO A 156 2.44 -15.29 -5.06
N LYS A 157 1.15 -15.27 -5.41
CA LYS A 157 0.67 -15.66 -6.74
C LYS A 157 1.05 -14.62 -7.78
N VAL A 158 0.84 -13.33 -7.49
CA VAL A 158 1.23 -12.23 -8.40
C VAL A 158 2.73 -12.27 -8.70
N ARG A 159 3.57 -12.47 -7.67
CA ARG A 159 5.01 -12.63 -7.85
C ARG A 159 5.35 -13.74 -8.85
N SER A 160 4.65 -14.88 -8.76
CA SER A 160 4.92 -16.05 -9.61
C SER A 160 4.52 -15.83 -11.07
N LEU A 161 3.49 -15.01 -11.30
CA LEU A 161 2.96 -14.73 -12.63
C LEU A 161 3.78 -13.65 -13.36
N VAL A 162 4.21 -12.62 -12.65
CA VAL A 162 4.92 -11.46 -13.24
C VAL A 162 6.45 -11.63 -13.17
N GLY A 163 6.94 -12.63 -12.42
CA GLY A 163 8.37 -12.82 -12.21
C GLY A 163 9.03 -11.73 -11.36
N ILE A 164 8.23 -11.01 -10.56
CA ILE A 164 8.72 -9.96 -9.65
C ILE A 164 9.01 -10.52 -8.25
N GLY A 165 9.84 -9.80 -7.48
CA GLY A 165 10.07 -10.12 -6.08
C GLY A 165 8.80 -10.02 -5.24
N LEU A 166 8.68 -10.86 -4.20
CA LEU A 166 7.55 -10.81 -3.26
C LEU A 166 7.40 -9.41 -2.63
N TRP A 167 8.52 -8.77 -2.30
CA TRP A 167 8.52 -7.45 -1.69
C TRP A 167 7.98 -6.36 -2.61
N THR A 168 8.31 -6.44 -3.91
CA THR A 168 7.72 -5.56 -4.93
C THR A 168 6.21 -5.77 -5.03
N ALA A 169 5.76 -7.03 -4.99
CA ALA A 169 4.33 -7.36 -4.99
C ALA A 169 3.59 -6.86 -3.73
N LEU A 170 4.30 -6.69 -2.61
CA LEU A 170 3.75 -6.19 -1.34
C LEU A 170 3.66 -4.66 -1.27
N ILE A 171 4.26 -3.90 -2.20
CA ILE A 171 4.17 -2.43 -2.24
C ILE A 171 2.72 -1.97 -2.31
N LEU A 172 1.95 -2.51 -3.25
CA LEU A 172 0.58 -2.09 -3.46
C LEU A 172 -0.33 -2.32 -2.23
N PRO A 173 -0.37 -3.51 -1.61
CA PRO A 173 -1.18 -3.71 -0.40
C PRO A 173 -0.72 -2.84 0.77
N GLY A 174 0.59 -2.62 0.93
CA GLY A 174 1.10 -1.72 1.96
C GLY A 174 0.65 -0.26 1.75
N LEU A 175 0.70 0.24 0.50
CA LEU A 175 0.20 1.57 0.17
C LEU A 175 -1.30 1.72 0.45
N LEU A 176 -2.10 0.70 0.13
CA LEU A 176 -3.54 0.69 0.44
C LEU A 176 -3.82 0.70 1.95
N ALA A 177 -2.98 0.05 2.76
CA ALA A 177 -3.07 0.14 4.21
C ALA A 177 -2.78 1.57 4.72
N VAL A 178 -1.74 2.23 4.18
CA VAL A 178 -1.45 3.64 4.49
C VAL A 178 -2.61 4.54 4.07
N ALA A 179 -3.20 4.31 2.89
CA ALA A 179 -4.37 5.04 2.42
C ALA A 179 -5.57 4.87 3.36
N ALA A 180 -5.85 3.66 3.81
CA ALA A 180 -6.92 3.38 4.75
C ALA A 180 -6.71 4.11 6.09
N ILE A 181 -5.48 4.10 6.61
CA ILE A 181 -5.14 4.86 7.83
C ILE A 181 -5.32 6.37 7.60
N ALA A 182 -4.82 6.91 6.49
CA ALA A 182 -4.96 8.33 6.14
C ALA A 182 -6.43 8.75 5.99
N LEU A 183 -7.26 7.90 5.37
CA LEU A 183 -8.71 8.11 5.26
C LEU A 183 -9.41 8.04 6.62
N ALA A 184 -9.00 7.14 7.51
CA ALA A 184 -9.53 7.08 8.88
C ALA A 184 -9.18 8.35 9.69
N MET A 185 -8.01 8.94 9.45
CA MET A 185 -7.57 10.17 10.12
C MET A 185 -8.39 11.41 9.75
N VAL A 186 -9.00 11.44 8.56
CA VAL A 186 -9.90 12.54 8.12
C VAL A 186 -11.36 12.31 8.48
N HIS A 187 -11.68 11.29 9.28
CA HIS A 187 -13.06 10.94 9.65
C HIS A 187 -13.90 12.13 10.17
N ARG A 188 -13.28 13.03 10.95
CA ARG A 188 -13.97 14.20 11.55
C ARG A 188 -14.58 15.13 10.51
N ASP A 189 -13.89 15.33 9.39
CA ASP A 189 -14.35 16.17 8.27
C ASP A 189 -15.67 15.65 7.65
N TYR A 190 -15.99 14.37 7.86
CA TYR A 190 -17.18 13.69 7.33
C TYR A 190 -18.27 13.44 8.38
N THR A 191 -17.97 13.60 9.67
CA THR A 191 -19.01 13.52 10.72
C THR A 191 -19.74 14.84 10.92
N GLU A 192 -19.13 15.95 10.52
CA GLU A 192 -19.64 17.31 10.70
C GLU A 192 -20.32 17.88 9.44
N ALA A 193 -20.32 17.14 8.33
CA ALA A 193 -20.95 17.48 7.05
C ALA A 193 -22.31 16.78 6.89
#